data_AF-A0A9E4HBB3-F1
#
_entry.id   AF-A0A9E4HBB3-F1
#
_cell.length_a   1.000
_cell.length_b   1.000
_cell.length_c   1.000
_cell.angle_alpha   90.00
_cell.angle_beta   90.00
_cell.angle_gamma   90.00
#
_symmetry.space_group_name_H-M   'P 1'
#
loop_
_entity.id
_entity.type
_entity.pdbx_description
1 polymer ?
#
loop_
_entity_poly.entity_id
_entity_poly.type
_entity_poly.pdbx_seq_one_letter_code
_entity_poly.pdbx_strand_id
1 'polypeptide(L)'
;MWLGTKRGYLQDWITQLWVEVTGKRITLNEYPWLYGPVGQTDKIGDQFVQHLAEKESLRVVKEGAGLGLLNSLRELNLPDHYVSMLNPRIKDFYTSTANYDFEVWSTWKGLCYPFGSLLNLLFSKRLQQLNLPLDPLDSSRGIESNIWKLYSEDNPVYTIWYRILKSTKNVIYSGVYSTLFLPSIGETCLKVIFPLPNGNATVIMKIRVQDDGSLLLISEGRNFGDPGFYFFLTNHDNTTQWAKYVRAMHETIHVYEDEANVLRTDHVLKFYGSLFLKLHYRINPKVTINTMTNSS
;
A
#
# COMPACT_ATOMS: atom_id res chain seq x y z
N MET A 1 21.00 16.36 0.09
CA MET A 1 20.89 17.77 0.49
C MET A 1 19.53 17.97 1.14
N TRP A 2 19.52 18.53 2.35
CA TRP A 2 18.31 18.93 3.08
C TRP A 2 17.98 20.40 2.75
N LEU A 3 16.70 20.72 2.52
CA LEU A 3 16.24 22.05 2.12
C LEU A 3 15.35 22.73 3.19
N GLY A 4 15.36 22.22 4.41
CA GLY A 4 14.55 22.71 5.52
C GLY A 4 13.18 22.04 5.63
N THR A 5 12.53 22.20 6.78
CA THR A 5 11.27 21.53 7.16
C THR A 5 10.09 21.79 6.21
N LYS A 6 10.09 22.90 5.46
CA LYS A 6 9.04 23.17 4.46
C LYS A 6 9.22 22.40 3.15
N ARG A 7 10.44 21.98 2.79
CA ARG A 7 10.76 21.37 1.48
C ARG A 7 11.28 19.94 1.55
N GLY A 8 11.78 19.52 2.72
CA GLY A 8 12.38 18.20 2.91
C GLY A 8 13.72 18.04 2.20
N TYR A 9 14.01 16.84 1.70
CA TYR A 9 15.20 16.60 0.90
C TYR A 9 15.03 17.10 -0.54
N LEU A 10 16.14 17.45 -1.19
CA LEU A 10 16.16 17.93 -2.58
C LEU A 10 15.43 17.01 -3.57
N GLN A 11 15.51 15.69 -3.40
CA GLN A 11 14.80 14.70 -4.23
C GLN A 11 13.27 14.78 -4.05
N ASP A 12 12.81 15.03 -2.83
CA ASP A 12 11.38 15.20 -2.54
C ASP A 12 10.86 16.50 -3.14
N TRP A 13 11.60 17.60 -2.98
CA TRP A 13 11.26 18.90 -3.55
C TRP A 13 11.24 18.89 -5.08
N ILE A 14 12.18 18.21 -5.75
CA ILE A 14 12.16 18.01 -7.21
C ILE A 14 10.87 17.28 -7.64
N THR A 15 10.46 16.26 -6.88
CA THR A 15 9.21 15.54 -7.20
C THR A 15 7.98 16.39 -6.90
N GLN A 16 8.02 17.24 -5.86
CA GLN A 16 6.96 18.20 -5.54
C GLN A 16 6.74 19.16 -6.72
N LEU A 17 7.81 19.83 -7.18
CA LEU A 17 7.78 20.70 -8.36
C LEU A 17 7.26 19.98 -9.62
N TRP A 18 7.70 18.74 -9.86
CA TRP A 18 7.23 17.98 -11.02
C TRP A 18 5.71 17.70 -10.98
N VAL A 19 5.17 17.38 -9.80
CA VAL A 19 3.71 17.20 -9.61
C VAL A 19 2.96 18.53 -9.70
N GLU A 20 3.50 19.62 -9.15
CA GLU A 20 2.90 20.96 -9.24
C GLU A 20 2.83 21.46 -10.70
N VAL A 21 3.89 21.23 -11.49
CA VAL A 21 4.02 21.68 -12.88
C VAL A 21 3.29 20.78 -13.88
N THR A 22 3.29 19.45 -13.68
CA THR A 22 2.73 18.48 -14.64
C THR A 22 1.42 17.82 -14.19
N GLY A 23 0.96 18.14 -12.98
CA GLY A 23 -0.28 17.65 -12.39
C GLY A 23 -1.45 18.61 -12.57
N LYS A 24 -2.51 18.34 -11.82
CA LYS A 24 -3.75 19.12 -11.78
C LYS A 24 -3.90 19.72 -10.38
N ARG A 25 -4.16 21.02 -10.29
CA ARG A 25 -4.63 21.63 -9.03
C ARG A 25 -6.04 21.13 -8.74
N ILE A 26 -6.30 20.70 -7.51
CA ILE A 26 -7.58 20.08 -7.12
C ILE A 26 -8.13 20.73 -5.84
N THR A 27 -9.39 20.41 -5.53
CA THR A 27 -9.98 20.58 -4.21
C THR A 27 -10.43 19.19 -3.71
N LEU A 28 -10.31 18.93 -2.41
CA LEU A 28 -10.83 17.70 -1.80
C LEU A 28 -12.37 17.60 -1.83
N ASN A 29 -13.08 18.70 -2.08
CA ASN A 29 -14.53 18.67 -2.29
C ASN A 29 -14.91 18.06 -3.65
N GLU A 30 -14.12 18.32 -4.70
CA GLU A 30 -14.29 17.72 -6.03
C GLU A 30 -13.71 16.30 -6.12
N TYR A 31 -12.59 16.04 -5.43
CA TYR A 31 -11.87 14.76 -5.49
C TYR A 31 -11.63 14.16 -4.10
N PRO A 32 -12.69 13.93 -3.28
CA PRO A 32 -12.54 13.42 -1.91
C PRO A 32 -11.88 12.04 -1.87
N TRP A 33 -12.03 11.24 -2.92
CA TRP A 33 -11.39 9.93 -3.09
C TRP A 33 -9.85 10.00 -3.11
N LEU A 34 -9.23 11.18 -3.36
CA LEU A 34 -7.78 11.35 -3.23
C LEU A 34 -7.33 11.62 -1.80
N TYR A 35 -8.21 12.05 -0.89
CA TYR A 35 -7.85 12.37 0.51
C TYR A 35 -7.15 11.21 1.23
N GLY A 36 -6.18 11.55 2.06
CA GLY A 36 -5.62 10.66 3.07
C GLY A 36 -4.37 11.25 3.71
N PRO A 37 -3.75 10.53 4.65
CA PRO A 37 -2.68 11.07 5.44
C PRO A 37 -1.45 11.41 4.59
N VAL A 38 -0.71 12.42 5.07
CA VAL A 38 0.47 12.97 4.39
C VAL A 38 1.71 12.81 5.26
N GLY A 39 2.87 12.59 4.63
CA GLY A 39 4.14 12.46 5.34
C GLY A 39 4.70 13.82 5.74
N GLN A 40 5.31 13.88 6.93
CA GLN A 40 6.16 15.01 7.28
C GLN A 40 7.48 14.95 6.52
N THR A 41 8.20 16.07 6.45
CA THR A 41 9.45 16.17 5.69
C THR A 41 10.65 15.56 6.42
N ASP A 42 10.58 15.48 7.75
CA ASP A 42 11.63 15.11 8.69
C ASP A 42 11.42 13.75 9.37
N LYS A 43 10.18 13.28 9.51
CA LYS A 43 9.84 12.00 10.16
C LYS A 43 9.52 10.90 9.14
N ILE A 44 10.10 9.72 9.39
CA ILE A 44 9.99 8.51 8.55
C ILE A 44 9.78 7.31 9.47
N GLY A 45 8.88 6.39 9.10
CA GLY A 45 8.69 5.09 9.75
C GLY A 45 7.64 5.15 10.85
N ASP A 46 7.86 4.43 11.95
CA ASP A 46 6.97 4.31 13.11
C ASP A 46 6.47 5.66 13.65
N GLN A 47 7.35 6.67 13.60
CA GLN A 47 7.06 8.04 14.03
C GLN A 47 5.92 8.69 13.23
N PHE A 48 5.70 8.29 11.97
CA PHE A 48 4.55 8.77 11.20
C PHE A 48 3.24 8.28 11.81
N VAL A 49 3.15 7.01 12.23
CA VAL A 49 1.88 6.46 12.76
C VAL A 49 1.53 7.10 14.09
N GLN A 50 2.50 7.22 14.98
CA GLN A 50 2.31 7.91 16.26
C GLN A 50 1.92 9.37 16.03
N HIS A 51 2.62 10.09 15.14
CA HIS A 51 2.31 11.49 14.87
C HIS A 51 0.93 11.68 14.20
N LEU A 52 0.52 10.79 13.29
CA LEU A 52 -0.82 10.79 12.70
C LEU A 52 -1.88 10.63 13.78
N ALA A 53 -1.67 9.68 14.69
CA ALA A 53 -2.57 9.43 15.81
C ALA A 53 -2.66 10.62 16.77
N GLU A 54 -1.52 11.24 17.14
CA GLU A 54 -1.50 12.46 17.96
C GLU A 54 -2.21 13.64 17.28
N LYS A 55 -1.93 13.87 15.99
CA LYS A 55 -2.49 14.99 15.20
C LYS A 55 -4.00 14.88 15.03
N GLU A 56 -4.51 13.68 14.79
CA GLU A 56 -5.93 13.42 14.51
C GLU A 56 -6.68 12.87 15.75
N SER A 57 -6.03 12.86 16.93
CA SER A 57 -6.56 12.36 18.21
C SER A 57 -7.08 10.92 18.16
N LEU A 58 -6.38 10.05 17.41
CA LEU A 58 -6.78 8.67 17.16
C LEU A 58 -6.15 7.70 18.15
N ARG A 59 -6.90 6.67 18.55
CA ARG A 59 -6.42 5.56 19.38
C ARG A 59 -5.77 4.48 18.50
N VAL A 60 -4.49 4.20 18.73
CA VAL A 60 -3.75 3.14 18.03
C VAL A 60 -3.95 1.79 18.72
N VAL A 61 -4.41 0.79 17.98
CA VAL A 61 -4.45 -0.62 18.40
C VAL A 61 -3.41 -1.39 17.58
N LYS A 62 -2.40 -1.96 18.24
CA LYS A 62 -1.29 -2.69 17.60
C LYS A 62 -1.36 -4.22 17.76
N GLU A 63 -2.13 -4.68 18.73
CA GLU A 63 -2.20 -6.10 19.13
C GLU A 63 -3.66 -6.54 19.17
N GLY A 64 -3.90 -7.78 18.74
CA GLY A 64 -5.23 -8.38 18.66
C GLY A 64 -5.26 -9.49 17.60
N ALA A 65 -5.75 -10.67 17.98
CA ALA A 65 -6.00 -11.75 17.02
C ALA A 65 -7.10 -11.32 16.03
N GLY A 66 -6.92 -11.62 14.74
CA GLY A 66 -7.93 -11.31 13.71
C GLY A 66 -8.00 -9.84 13.25
N LEU A 67 -6.94 -9.03 13.45
CA LEU A 67 -6.86 -7.72 12.78
C LEU A 67 -6.53 -7.90 11.29
N GLY A 68 -7.50 -7.62 10.40
CA GLY A 68 -7.29 -7.59 8.95
C GLY A 68 -7.02 -6.23 8.34
N LEU A 69 -6.55 -6.24 7.09
CA LEU A 69 -6.52 -5.06 6.20
C LEU A 69 -7.92 -4.42 6.07
N LEU A 70 -8.95 -5.26 6.04
CA LEU A 70 -10.37 -4.90 6.14
C LEU A 70 -10.88 -5.21 7.56
N ASN A 71 -11.96 -4.59 7.98
CA ASN A 71 -12.76 -5.05 9.13
C ASN A 71 -13.83 -6.05 8.67
N SER A 72 -14.35 -5.88 7.45
CA SER A 72 -15.28 -6.81 6.83
C SER A 72 -15.14 -6.80 5.29
N LEU A 73 -15.38 -7.94 4.64
CA LEU A 73 -15.48 -8.01 3.18
C LEU A 73 -16.58 -7.13 2.59
N ARG A 74 -17.57 -6.73 3.41
CA ARG A 74 -18.60 -5.75 3.01
C ARG A 74 -17.99 -4.41 2.58
N GLU A 75 -16.81 -4.05 3.08
CA GLU A 75 -16.06 -2.85 2.66
C GLU A 75 -15.65 -2.87 1.18
N LEU A 76 -15.55 -4.06 0.56
CA LEU A 76 -15.24 -4.20 -0.86
C LEU A 76 -16.46 -3.92 -1.75
N ASN A 77 -17.68 -3.92 -1.19
CA ASN A 77 -18.96 -3.72 -1.87
C ASN A 77 -19.10 -4.57 -3.17
N LEU A 78 -18.68 -5.83 -3.08
CA LEU A 78 -18.78 -6.79 -4.18
C LEU A 78 -20.20 -7.36 -4.26
N PRO A 79 -20.75 -7.59 -5.48
CA PRO A 79 -21.97 -8.36 -5.67
C PRO A 79 -21.92 -9.75 -4.99
N ASP A 80 -23.05 -10.20 -4.44
CA ASP A 80 -23.13 -11.42 -3.62
C ASP A 80 -22.59 -12.70 -4.29
N HIS A 81 -22.71 -12.81 -5.62
CA HIS A 81 -22.15 -13.95 -6.36
C HIS A 81 -20.61 -13.95 -6.33
N TYR A 82 -19.96 -12.79 -6.53
CA TYR A 82 -18.51 -12.66 -6.39
C TYR A 82 -18.06 -12.84 -4.93
N VAL A 83 -18.84 -12.34 -3.96
CA VAL A 83 -18.58 -12.62 -2.54
C VAL A 83 -18.66 -14.13 -2.27
N SER A 84 -19.61 -14.84 -2.88
CA SER A 84 -19.73 -16.30 -2.74
C SER A 84 -18.55 -17.04 -3.37
N MET A 85 -18.19 -16.70 -4.61
CA MET A 85 -17.09 -17.31 -5.39
C MET A 85 -15.70 -17.09 -4.78
N LEU A 86 -15.43 -15.93 -4.17
CA LEU A 86 -14.11 -15.59 -3.64
C LEU A 86 -13.60 -16.67 -2.65
N ASN A 87 -12.39 -17.17 -2.87
CA ASN A 87 -11.80 -18.26 -2.09
C ASN A 87 -11.82 -17.97 -0.57
N PRO A 88 -12.29 -18.90 0.29
CA PRO A 88 -12.41 -18.70 1.74
C PRO A 88 -11.13 -18.31 2.48
N ARG A 89 -9.95 -18.73 1.99
CA ARG A 89 -8.67 -18.33 2.57
C ARG A 89 -8.26 -16.93 2.13
N ILE A 90 -8.60 -16.50 0.92
CA ILE A 90 -8.43 -15.09 0.52
C ILE A 90 -9.35 -14.19 1.36
N LYS A 91 -10.58 -14.64 1.63
CA LYS A 91 -11.52 -13.95 2.53
C LYS A 91 -10.89 -13.72 3.92
N ASP A 92 -10.48 -14.81 4.58
CA ASP A 92 -9.83 -14.73 5.89
C ASP A 92 -8.53 -13.95 5.85
N PHE A 93 -7.72 -14.10 4.79
CA PHE A 93 -6.49 -13.33 4.62
C PHE A 93 -6.71 -11.81 4.70
N TYR A 94 -7.74 -11.26 4.05
CA TYR A 94 -8.02 -9.82 4.09
C TYR A 94 -8.72 -9.36 5.38
N THR A 95 -9.48 -10.21 6.06
CA THR A 95 -10.16 -9.87 7.34
C THR A 95 -9.33 -10.18 8.59
N SER A 96 -8.29 -11.00 8.46
CA SER A 96 -7.50 -11.55 9.58
C SER A 96 -5.98 -11.46 9.31
N THR A 97 -5.53 -10.53 8.47
CA THR A 97 -4.15 -10.42 7.93
C THR A 97 -3.02 -10.45 8.98
N ALA A 98 -3.26 -9.99 10.22
CA ALA A 98 -2.30 -10.11 11.33
C ALA A 98 -1.95 -11.55 11.70
N ASN A 99 -2.82 -12.51 11.37
CA ASN A 99 -2.62 -13.96 11.59
C ASN A 99 -1.72 -14.60 10.52
N TYR A 100 -1.20 -13.84 9.56
CA TYR A 100 -0.39 -14.34 8.44
C TYR A 100 1.00 -13.71 8.41
N ASP A 101 2.00 -14.50 8.00
CA ASP A 101 3.36 -14.06 7.67
C ASP A 101 3.68 -14.39 6.20
N PHE A 102 4.75 -13.78 5.68
CA PHE A 102 5.03 -13.82 4.24
C PHE A 102 6.48 -14.15 3.94
N GLU A 103 6.70 -14.96 2.90
CA GLU A 103 7.95 -14.98 2.14
C GLU A 103 7.72 -14.17 0.85
N VAL A 104 8.75 -13.47 0.36
CA VAL A 104 8.69 -12.73 -0.91
C VAL A 104 9.95 -12.96 -1.72
N TRP A 105 9.81 -13.07 -3.04
CA TRP A 105 10.90 -13.16 -4.00
C TRP A 105 10.73 -12.09 -5.05
N SER A 106 11.76 -11.29 -5.30
CA SER A 106 11.78 -10.29 -6.36
C SER A 106 12.48 -10.81 -7.62
N THR A 107 11.97 -10.41 -8.77
CA THR A 107 12.58 -10.63 -10.08
C THR A 107 12.49 -9.33 -10.87
N TRP A 108 13.61 -8.61 -10.91
CA TRP A 108 13.77 -7.42 -11.74
C TRP A 108 13.99 -7.82 -13.20
N LYS A 109 13.40 -7.09 -14.14
CA LYS A 109 13.57 -7.33 -15.59
C LYS A 109 13.81 -6.02 -16.35
N GLY A 110 14.62 -6.08 -17.40
CA GLY A 110 14.76 -5.02 -18.40
C GLY A 110 16.14 -4.37 -18.52
N LEU A 111 16.45 -3.89 -19.73
CA LEU A 111 17.66 -3.13 -20.09
C LEU A 111 17.62 -1.65 -19.63
N CYS A 112 16.75 -1.31 -18.68
CA CYS A 112 16.42 0.07 -18.32
C CYS A 112 17.48 0.72 -17.42
N TYR A 113 18.78 0.63 -17.69
CA TYR A 113 19.79 1.32 -16.88
C TYR A 113 19.64 2.86 -16.84
N PRO A 114 19.47 3.59 -17.97
CA PRO A 114 19.29 5.05 -17.92
C PRO A 114 17.88 5.46 -17.42
N PHE A 115 16.82 4.80 -17.89
CA PHE A 115 15.45 5.08 -17.42
C PHE A 115 15.24 4.65 -15.96
N GLY A 116 15.82 3.53 -15.56
CA GLY A 116 15.89 3.05 -14.18
C GLY A 116 16.78 3.92 -13.30
N SER A 117 17.70 4.72 -13.85
CA SER A 117 18.35 5.80 -13.10
C SER A 117 17.39 6.97 -12.83
N LEU A 118 16.49 7.31 -13.74
CA LEU A 118 15.44 8.31 -13.50
C LEU A 118 14.36 7.77 -12.55
N LEU A 119 14.02 6.49 -12.68
CA LEU A 119 13.13 5.76 -11.77
C LEU A 119 13.79 5.56 -10.39
N ASN A 120 15.11 5.37 -10.31
CA ASN A 120 15.88 5.47 -9.07
C ASN A 120 16.04 6.92 -8.57
N LEU A 121 15.95 7.94 -9.41
CA LEU A 121 16.05 9.33 -8.92
C LEU A 121 14.73 9.78 -8.28
N LEU A 122 13.62 9.55 -8.99
CA LEU A 122 12.26 9.83 -8.52
C LEU A 122 11.83 8.84 -7.44
N PHE A 123 12.38 7.63 -7.46
CA PHE A 123 11.93 6.57 -6.58
C PHE A 123 13.00 5.59 -6.05
N SER A 124 14.33 5.77 -6.01
CA SER A 124 15.20 4.76 -5.33
C SER A 124 14.89 4.71 -3.84
N LYS A 125 15.06 5.86 -3.18
CA LYS A 125 14.70 6.08 -1.79
C LYS A 125 13.20 5.95 -1.55
N ARG A 126 12.37 6.21 -2.58
CA ARG A 126 10.91 6.03 -2.47
C ARG A 126 10.43 4.61 -2.80
N LEU A 127 11.22 3.75 -3.45
CA LEU A 127 10.98 2.30 -3.62
C LEU A 127 11.60 1.51 -2.48
N GLN A 128 12.59 2.09 -1.79
CA GLN A 128 12.89 1.76 -0.41
C GLN A 128 11.70 2.14 0.49
N GLN A 129 11.00 3.28 0.31
CA GLN A 129 9.74 3.58 1.03
C GLN A 129 8.49 2.82 0.54
N LEU A 130 8.46 2.32 -0.71
CA LEU A 130 7.49 1.32 -1.21
C LEU A 130 7.95 -0.12 -0.89
N ASN A 131 9.13 -0.25 -0.28
CA ASN A 131 9.77 -1.44 0.28
C ASN A 131 9.77 -2.68 -0.62
N LEU A 132 10.22 -2.48 -1.85
CA LEU A 132 10.46 -3.57 -2.76
C LEU A 132 11.80 -4.23 -2.38
N PRO A 133 11.85 -5.53 -2.05
CA PRO A 133 13.10 -6.19 -1.69
C PRO A 133 14.06 -6.12 -2.89
N LEU A 134 15.08 -5.28 -2.76
CA LEU A 134 16.05 -5.02 -3.83
C LEU A 134 16.92 -6.24 -4.08
N ASP A 135 17.21 -7.02 -3.03
CA ASP A 135 17.93 -8.29 -3.08
C ASP A 135 17.01 -9.47 -2.65
N PRO A 136 16.86 -10.53 -3.48
CA PRO A 136 16.16 -11.76 -3.11
C PRO A 136 16.73 -12.48 -1.88
N LEU A 137 18.01 -12.25 -1.53
CA LEU A 137 18.63 -12.83 -0.34
C LEU A 137 18.10 -12.19 0.95
N ASP A 138 17.84 -10.88 0.96
CA ASP A 138 17.32 -10.18 2.14
C ASP A 138 15.90 -10.62 2.51
N SER A 139 15.08 -11.00 1.51
CA SER A 139 13.71 -11.47 1.74
C SER A 139 13.60 -12.97 2.02
N SER A 140 14.67 -13.75 1.83
CA SER A 140 14.71 -15.21 2.06
C SER A 140 14.37 -15.63 3.50
N ARG A 141 14.57 -14.74 4.48
CA ARG A 141 14.23 -14.97 5.90
C ARG A 141 12.79 -14.57 6.26
N GLY A 142 12.01 -14.12 5.28
CA GLY A 142 10.62 -13.71 5.43
C GLY A 142 10.40 -12.29 5.95
N ILE A 143 9.13 -11.90 5.92
CA ILE A 143 8.60 -10.61 6.38
C ILE A 143 7.71 -10.88 7.59
N GLU A 144 7.91 -10.10 8.64
CA GLU A 144 7.01 -10.01 9.78
C GLU A 144 5.87 -9.06 9.43
N SER A 145 4.63 -9.52 9.59
CA SER A 145 3.42 -8.74 9.26
C SER A 145 2.67 -8.31 10.51
N ASN A 146 2.49 -7.01 10.69
CA ASN A 146 1.74 -6.42 11.79
C ASN A 146 0.64 -5.50 11.23
N ILE A 147 -0.57 -5.61 11.76
CA ILE A 147 -1.69 -4.73 11.40
C ILE A 147 -1.96 -3.82 12.59
N TRP A 148 -1.84 -2.51 12.37
CA TRP A 148 -2.20 -1.51 13.35
C TRP A 148 -3.47 -0.80 12.88
N LYS A 149 -4.48 -0.68 13.74
CA LYS A 149 -5.73 0.05 13.42
C LYS A 149 -5.81 1.31 14.25
N LEU A 150 -6.13 2.43 13.60
CA LEU A 150 -6.33 3.73 14.24
C LEU A 150 -7.83 4.02 14.28
N TYR A 151 -8.33 4.29 15.47
CA TYR A 151 -9.74 4.54 15.74
C TYR A 151 -9.98 6.00 16.11
N SER A 152 -11.00 6.61 15.53
CA SER A 152 -11.66 7.79 16.10
C SER A 152 -12.81 7.26 16.93
N GLU A 153 -12.73 7.45 18.26
CA GLU A 153 -13.63 6.81 19.22
C GLU A 153 -13.60 5.27 19.07
N ASP A 154 -14.66 4.68 18.49
CA ASP A 154 -14.80 3.25 18.19
C ASP A 154 -14.86 2.95 16.68
N ASN A 155 -14.79 3.97 15.82
CA ASN A 155 -14.81 3.81 14.36
C ASN A 155 -13.38 3.66 13.81
N PRO A 156 -13.06 2.58 13.06
CA PRO A 156 -11.75 2.42 12.43
C PRO A 156 -11.59 3.43 11.29
N VAL A 157 -10.61 4.33 11.40
CA VAL A 157 -10.33 5.38 10.41
C VAL A 157 -9.22 4.97 9.44
N TYR A 158 -8.16 4.35 9.96
CA TYR A 158 -7.03 3.88 9.15
C TYR A 158 -6.61 2.46 9.55
N THR A 159 -6.45 1.58 8.57
CA THR A 159 -5.73 0.32 8.74
C THR A 159 -4.32 0.48 8.20
N ILE A 160 -3.32 0.16 9.01
CA ILE A 160 -1.90 0.37 8.70
C ILE A 160 -1.23 -1.00 8.65
N TRP A 161 -0.78 -1.41 7.46
CA TRP A 161 -0.06 -2.67 7.30
C TRP A 161 1.44 -2.42 7.48
N TYR A 162 1.89 -2.58 8.72
CA TYR A 162 3.25 -2.38 9.15
C TYR A 162 4.04 -3.68 8.98
N ARG A 163 5.14 -3.65 8.21
CA ARG A 163 5.92 -4.84 7.88
C ARG A 163 7.38 -4.64 8.28
N ILE A 164 8.09 -5.73 8.57
CA ILE A 164 9.53 -5.70 8.94
C ILE A 164 10.26 -6.83 8.20
N LEU A 165 11.44 -6.55 7.64
CA LEU A 165 12.34 -7.60 7.16
C LEU A 165 12.86 -8.40 8.37
N LYS A 166 12.58 -9.71 8.43
CA LYS A 166 13.08 -10.55 9.54
C LYS A 166 14.60 -10.66 9.55
N SER A 167 15.24 -10.50 8.39
CA SER A 167 16.69 -10.55 8.16
C SER A 167 17.45 -9.38 8.79
N THR A 168 17.02 -8.15 8.51
CA THR A 168 17.72 -6.91 8.88
C THR A 168 17.06 -6.15 10.02
N LYS A 169 15.83 -6.54 10.40
CA LYS A 169 14.91 -5.77 11.27
C LYS A 169 14.60 -4.35 10.78
N ASN A 170 14.92 -4.05 9.51
CA ASN A 170 14.51 -2.81 8.86
C ASN A 170 13.00 -2.82 8.60
N VAL A 171 12.37 -1.69 8.87
CA VAL A 171 10.95 -1.47 8.65
C VAL A 171 10.66 -1.43 7.15
N ILE A 172 9.82 -2.35 6.70
CA ILE A 172 9.17 -2.34 5.39
C ILE A 172 7.94 -1.42 5.55
N TYR A 173 8.19 -0.11 5.43
CA TYR A 173 7.27 1.02 5.67
C TYR A 173 5.80 0.69 5.38
N SER A 174 4.96 1.13 6.33
CA SER A 174 3.54 0.82 6.32
C SER A 174 2.73 1.56 5.26
N GLY A 175 2.04 0.80 4.41
CA GLY A 175 0.94 1.35 3.62
C GLY A 175 -0.29 1.56 4.51
N VAL A 176 -1.03 2.64 4.29
CA VAL A 176 -2.35 2.86 4.87
C VAL A 176 -3.39 2.32 3.89
N TYR A 177 -4.14 1.32 4.32
CA TYR A 177 -5.14 0.60 3.54
C TYR A 177 -6.54 1.06 3.92
N SER A 178 -7.37 1.27 2.91
CA SER A 178 -8.81 1.52 3.03
C SER A 178 -9.52 1.08 1.75
N THR A 179 -10.84 1.14 1.72
CA THR A 179 -11.59 1.15 0.46
C THR A 179 -12.08 2.57 0.14
N LEU A 180 -12.45 2.80 -1.12
CA LEU A 180 -13.09 4.03 -1.57
C LEU A 180 -14.10 3.71 -2.68
N PHE A 181 -15.14 4.52 -2.83
CA PHE A 181 -15.96 4.52 -4.03
C PHE A 181 -15.32 5.45 -5.08
N LEU A 182 -15.08 4.96 -6.30
CA LEU A 182 -14.45 5.73 -7.37
C LEU A 182 -15.50 6.15 -8.42
N PRO A 183 -15.91 7.43 -8.46
CA PRO A 183 -17.08 7.85 -9.26
C PRO A 183 -16.92 7.66 -10.77
N SER A 184 -15.70 7.70 -11.29
CA SER A 184 -15.39 7.54 -12.73
C SER A 184 -15.80 6.19 -13.32
N ILE A 185 -15.82 5.15 -12.49
CA ILE A 185 -16.16 3.77 -12.88
C ILE A 185 -17.39 3.23 -12.14
N GLY A 186 -17.91 3.95 -11.15
CA GLY A 186 -19.07 3.53 -10.36
C GLY A 186 -18.84 2.31 -9.46
N GLU A 187 -17.58 2.02 -9.10
CA GLU A 187 -17.19 0.82 -8.35
C GLU A 187 -16.42 1.18 -7.08
N THR A 188 -16.44 0.28 -6.10
CA THR A 188 -15.56 0.35 -4.92
C THR A 188 -14.19 -0.23 -5.27
N CYS A 189 -13.15 0.48 -4.87
CA CYS A 189 -11.74 0.15 -5.11
C CYS A 189 -11.01 -0.02 -3.78
N LEU A 190 -9.95 -0.83 -3.78
CA LEU A 190 -8.97 -0.82 -2.70
C LEU A 190 -8.06 0.40 -2.89
N LYS A 191 -7.78 1.11 -1.79
CA LYS A 191 -6.84 2.23 -1.74
C LYS A 191 -5.65 1.86 -0.88
N VAL A 192 -4.44 2.15 -1.37
CA VAL A 192 -3.21 2.07 -0.58
C VAL A 192 -2.50 3.41 -0.65
N ILE A 193 -2.23 4.00 0.52
CA ILE A 193 -1.55 5.29 0.64
C ILE A 193 -0.17 5.08 1.27
N PHE A 194 0.84 5.64 0.62
CA PHE A 194 2.21 5.73 1.10
C PHE A 194 2.51 7.20 1.41
N PRO A 195 2.52 7.61 2.69
CA PRO A 195 2.81 8.98 3.10
C PRO A 195 4.20 9.42 2.59
N LEU A 196 4.26 10.62 1.99
CA LEU A 196 5.49 11.22 1.47
C LEU A 196 5.64 12.66 2.00
N PRO A 197 6.85 13.23 2.04
CA PRO A 197 7.06 14.63 2.39
C PRO A 197 6.12 15.59 1.61
N ASN A 198 5.28 16.32 2.34
CA ASN A 198 4.25 17.25 1.84
C ASN A 198 3.13 16.59 1.00
N GLY A 199 2.87 15.30 1.17
CA GLY A 199 1.82 14.61 0.41
C GLY A 199 1.78 13.10 0.60
N ASN A 200 1.39 12.38 -0.44
CA ASN A 200 1.48 10.92 -0.49
C ASN A 200 1.58 10.41 -1.93
N ALA A 201 2.03 9.16 -2.07
CA ALA A 201 1.69 8.33 -3.22
C ALA A 201 0.42 7.53 -2.87
N THR A 202 -0.54 7.51 -3.77
CA THR A 202 -1.81 6.80 -3.63
C THR A 202 -1.93 5.81 -4.79
N VAL A 203 -2.19 4.54 -4.47
CA VAL A 203 -2.51 3.50 -5.44
C VAL A 203 -3.98 3.14 -5.30
N ILE A 204 -4.73 3.20 -6.39
CA ILE A 204 -6.16 2.85 -6.42
C ILE A 204 -6.32 1.61 -7.29
N MET A 205 -6.80 0.52 -6.71
CA MET A 205 -6.93 -0.77 -7.37
C MET A 205 -8.40 -1.16 -7.55
N LYS A 206 -8.79 -1.37 -8.81
CA LYS A 206 -10.05 -2.05 -9.16
C LYS A 206 -9.97 -3.50 -8.67
N ILE A 207 -11.04 -3.99 -8.05
CA ILE A 207 -11.13 -5.32 -7.45
C ILE A 207 -11.86 -6.26 -8.42
N ARG A 208 -11.30 -7.43 -8.72
CA ARG A 208 -11.94 -8.45 -9.55
C ARG A 208 -11.77 -9.84 -8.93
N VAL A 209 -12.89 -10.52 -8.68
CA VAL A 209 -12.88 -11.96 -8.40
C VAL A 209 -12.81 -12.68 -9.75
N GLN A 210 -12.05 -13.76 -9.84
CA GLN A 210 -11.91 -14.59 -11.04
C GLN A 210 -12.79 -15.85 -10.93
N ASP A 211 -12.97 -16.56 -12.04
CA ASP A 211 -13.86 -17.73 -12.10
C ASP A 211 -13.40 -18.90 -11.20
N ASP A 212 -12.10 -18.98 -10.92
CA ASP A 212 -11.47 -19.93 -9.97
C ASP A 212 -11.57 -19.48 -8.50
N GLY A 213 -12.24 -18.35 -8.23
CA GLY A 213 -12.35 -17.75 -6.90
C GLY A 213 -11.12 -16.97 -6.44
N SER A 214 -10.08 -16.82 -7.28
CA SER A 214 -8.92 -15.97 -6.99
C SER A 214 -9.26 -14.48 -7.06
N LEU A 215 -8.40 -13.62 -6.50
CA LEU A 215 -8.61 -12.17 -6.42
C LEU A 215 -7.54 -11.42 -7.21
N LEU A 216 -7.97 -10.63 -8.19
CA LEU A 216 -7.14 -9.76 -9.00
C LEU A 216 -7.40 -8.29 -8.64
N LEU A 217 -6.35 -7.60 -8.20
CA LEU A 217 -6.36 -6.16 -7.95
C LEU A 217 -5.60 -5.45 -9.08
N ILE A 218 -6.21 -4.43 -9.69
CA ILE A 218 -5.71 -3.79 -10.91
C ILE A 218 -5.62 -2.28 -10.72
N SER A 219 -4.39 -1.75 -10.73
CA SER A 219 -4.05 -0.33 -10.73
C SER A 219 -3.57 0.03 -12.14
N GLU A 220 -4.54 0.30 -13.04
CA GLU A 220 -4.33 0.68 -14.43
C GLU A 220 -5.51 1.54 -14.93
N GLY A 221 -5.22 2.53 -15.78
CA GLY A 221 -6.18 3.47 -16.34
C GLY A 221 -5.54 4.41 -17.35
N ARG A 222 -6.34 5.22 -18.06
CA ARG A 222 -5.87 6.13 -19.11
C ARG A 222 -5.89 7.60 -18.69
N ASN A 223 -6.82 7.97 -17.82
CA ASN A 223 -7.17 9.35 -17.47
C ASN A 223 -7.06 9.60 -15.97
N PHE A 224 -6.97 10.88 -15.61
CA PHE A 224 -7.15 11.30 -14.22
C PHE A 224 -8.57 10.99 -13.77
N GLY A 225 -8.70 10.26 -12.66
CA GLY A 225 -9.97 9.72 -12.17
C GLY A 225 -10.08 8.20 -12.30
N ASP A 226 -9.30 7.56 -13.17
CA ASP A 226 -9.29 6.10 -13.32
C ASP A 226 -8.52 5.43 -12.15
N PRO A 227 -8.67 4.11 -11.91
CA PRO A 227 -7.73 3.35 -11.10
C PRO A 227 -6.28 3.53 -11.60
N GLY A 228 -5.30 3.35 -10.71
CA GLY A 228 -3.89 3.54 -11.02
C GLY A 228 -3.11 4.29 -9.93
N PHE A 229 -1.92 4.74 -10.30
CA PHE A 229 -0.98 5.43 -9.41
C PHE A 229 -1.12 6.96 -9.47
N TYR A 230 -1.20 7.59 -8.29
CA TYR A 230 -1.31 9.03 -8.10
C TYR A 230 -0.23 9.53 -7.14
N PHE A 231 0.30 10.72 -7.41
CA PHE A 231 0.83 11.56 -6.34
C PHE A 231 -0.23 12.57 -5.93
N PHE A 232 -0.44 12.73 -4.62
CA PHE A 232 -1.18 13.85 -4.03
C PHE A 232 -0.20 14.71 -3.25
N LEU A 233 -0.30 16.03 -3.39
CA LEU A 233 0.48 17.00 -2.63
C LEU A 233 -0.44 18.05 -2.01
N THR A 234 -0.02 18.54 -0.86
CA THR A 234 -0.64 19.64 -0.15
C THR A 234 0.45 20.62 0.28
N ASN A 235 0.17 21.92 0.22
CA ASN A 235 1.06 22.88 0.89
C ASN A 235 0.95 22.73 2.42
N HIS A 236 1.92 23.28 3.14
CA HIS A 236 1.99 23.22 4.60
C HIS A 236 0.67 23.65 5.29
N ASP A 237 -0.01 24.64 4.72
CA ASP A 237 -1.21 25.25 5.29
C ASP A 237 -2.52 24.60 4.77
N ASN A 238 -2.41 23.54 3.96
CA ASN A 238 -3.48 22.77 3.30
C ASN A 238 -4.44 23.55 2.38
N THR A 239 -4.16 24.82 2.10
CA THR A 239 -4.96 25.71 1.25
C THR A 239 -4.80 25.47 -0.26
N THR A 240 -3.76 24.76 -0.69
CA THR A 240 -3.50 24.44 -2.10
C THR A 240 -3.06 22.99 -2.26
N GLN A 241 -3.74 22.27 -3.14
CA GLN A 241 -3.58 20.83 -3.33
C GLN A 241 -3.36 20.53 -4.83
N TRP A 242 -2.47 19.58 -5.11
CA TRP A 242 -2.20 19.10 -6.46
C TRP A 242 -2.28 17.58 -6.49
N ALA A 243 -2.70 17.05 -7.64
CA ALA A 243 -2.65 15.63 -7.90
C ALA A 243 -2.11 15.32 -9.29
N LYS A 244 -1.20 14.35 -9.38
CA LYS A 244 -0.62 13.86 -10.63
C LYS A 244 -0.98 12.40 -10.81
N TYR A 245 -1.81 12.11 -11.81
CA TYR A 245 -1.97 10.74 -12.30
C TYR A 245 -0.73 10.31 -13.10
N VAL A 246 -0.20 9.12 -12.80
CA VAL A 246 1.01 8.56 -13.44
C VAL A 246 0.60 7.42 -14.38
N ARG A 247 -0.04 7.78 -15.51
CA ARG A 247 -0.52 6.85 -16.56
C ARG A 247 0.52 5.82 -17.03
N ALA A 248 1.81 6.10 -16.90
CA ALA A 248 2.86 5.15 -17.29
C ALA A 248 3.02 3.97 -16.32
N MET A 249 2.57 4.11 -15.07
CA MET A 249 2.76 3.15 -13.99
C MET A 249 1.53 2.26 -13.86
N HIS A 250 1.67 0.99 -14.22
CA HIS A 250 0.60 -0.02 -14.08
C HIS A 250 1.03 -1.08 -13.07
N GLU A 251 0.10 -1.49 -12.23
CA GLU A 251 0.33 -2.44 -11.15
C GLU A 251 -0.81 -3.46 -11.08
N THR A 252 -0.47 -4.72 -10.85
CA THR A 252 -1.45 -5.81 -10.74
C THR A 252 -1.03 -6.77 -9.65
N ILE A 253 -1.96 -7.13 -8.76
CA ILE A 253 -1.74 -8.08 -7.67
C ILE A 253 -2.77 -9.19 -7.81
N HIS A 254 -2.33 -10.40 -8.15
CA HIS A 254 -3.16 -11.60 -8.25
C HIS A 254 -2.92 -12.48 -7.02
N VAL A 255 -3.89 -12.54 -6.12
CA VAL A 255 -3.89 -13.43 -4.95
C VAL A 255 -4.68 -14.69 -5.30
N TYR A 256 -4.07 -15.86 -5.15
CA TYR A 256 -4.67 -17.15 -5.48
C TYR A 256 -4.23 -18.21 -4.47
N GLU A 257 -4.93 -19.35 -4.47
CA GLU A 257 -4.48 -20.56 -3.77
C GLU A 257 -3.90 -21.52 -4.81
N ASP A 258 -2.71 -22.07 -4.56
CA ASP A 258 -2.08 -23.03 -5.47
C ASP A 258 -2.59 -24.47 -5.26
N GLU A 259 -2.18 -25.39 -6.14
CA GLU A 259 -2.52 -26.82 -6.09
C GLU A 259 -2.07 -27.51 -4.78
N ALA A 260 -1.09 -26.94 -4.07
CA ALA A 260 -0.63 -27.43 -2.77
C ALA A 260 -1.44 -26.86 -1.59
N ASN A 261 -2.54 -26.14 -1.86
CA ASN A 261 -3.32 -25.39 -0.88
C ASN A 261 -2.45 -24.40 -0.10
N VAL A 262 -1.67 -23.58 -0.82
CA VAL A 262 -0.88 -22.48 -0.28
C VAL A 262 -1.34 -21.18 -0.93
N LEU A 263 -1.67 -20.18 -0.10
CA LEU A 263 -1.96 -18.84 -0.60
C LEU A 263 -0.70 -18.22 -1.19
N ARG A 264 -0.80 -17.74 -2.43
CA ARG A 264 0.25 -17.04 -3.15
C ARG A 264 -0.24 -15.70 -3.67
N THR A 265 0.72 -14.85 -4.00
CA THR A 265 0.45 -13.61 -4.71
C THR A 265 1.47 -13.37 -5.80
N ASP A 266 1.01 -13.15 -7.02
CA ASP A 266 1.80 -12.64 -8.14
C ASP A 266 1.55 -11.14 -8.28
N HIS A 267 2.55 -10.32 -7.94
CA HIS A 267 2.48 -8.86 -8.04
C HIS A 267 3.41 -8.38 -9.16
N VAL A 268 2.82 -7.75 -10.17
CA VAL A 268 3.47 -7.35 -11.43
C VAL A 268 3.42 -5.83 -11.57
N LEU A 269 4.59 -5.19 -11.71
CA LEU A 269 4.71 -3.75 -11.92
C LEU A 269 5.31 -3.46 -13.30
N LYS A 270 4.63 -2.61 -14.07
CA LYS A 270 5.01 -2.21 -15.43
C LYS A 270 5.15 -0.70 -15.53
N PHE A 271 6.13 -0.24 -16.31
CA PHE A 271 6.33 1.17 -16.62
C PHE A 271 6.35 1.34 -18.14
N TYR A 272 5.46 2.18 -18.69
CA TYR A 272 5.17 2.26 -20.13
C TYR A 272 4.93 0.87 -20.77
N GLY A 273 4.18 0.01 -20.08
CA GLY A 273 3.89 -1.37 -20.50
C GLY A 273 5.05 -2.36 -20.33
N SER A 274 6.29 -1.89 -20.12
CA SER A 274 7.46 -2.74 -19.88
C SER A 274 7.47 -3.27 -18.45
N LEU A 275 7.51 -4.59 -18.29
CA LEU A 275 7.67 -5.25 -17.00
C LEU A 275 9.05 -4.93 -16.41
N PHE A 276 9.10 -4.17 -15.30
CA PHE A 276 10.35 -3.85 -14.62
C PHE A 276 10.57 -4.65 -13.34
N LEU A 277 9.49 -5.03 -12.66
CA LEU A 277 9.53 -5.85 -11.45
C LEU A 277 8.36 -6.83 -11.40
N LYS A 278 8.67 -8.08 -11.06
CA LYS A 278 7.71 -9.05 -10.54
C LYS A 278 8.09 -9.42 -9.12
N LEU A 279 7.11 -9.50 -8.23
CA LEU A 279 7.22 -10.06 -6.90
C LEU A 279 6.32 -11.28 -6.82
N HIS A 280 6.83 -12.33 -6.22
CA HIS A 280 6.05 -13.49 -5.81
C HIS A 280 5.99 -13.52 -4.29
N TYR A 281 4.81 -13.73 -3.72
CA TYR A 281 4.64 -13.94 -2.30
C TYR A 281 4.11 -15.34 -2.03
N ARG A 282 4.52 -15.89 -0.89
CA ARG A 282 3.88 -17.02 -0.24
C ARG A 282 3.31 -16.54 1.09
N ILE A 283 2.03 -16.76 1.30
CA ILE A 283 1.31 -16.33 2.49
C ILE A 283 1.09 -17.57 3.36
N ASN A 284 1.68 -17.59 4.55
CA ASN A 284 1.56 -18.70 5.49
C ASN A 284 0.84 -18.22 6.76
N PRO A 285 -0.12 -18.99 7.33
CA PRO A 285 -0.63 -18.71 8.67
C PRO A 285 0.51 -18.71 9.70
N LYS A 286 0.48 -17.76 10.64
CA LYS A 286 1.38 -17.76 11.79
C LYS A 286 1.04 -18.94 12.69
N VAL A 287 2.06 -19.71 13.07
CA VAL A 287 1.90 -20.80 14.04
C VAL A 287 1.80 -20.21 15.43
N THR A 288 0.58 -20.14 15.99
CA THR A 288 0.39 -19.82 17.40
C THR A 288 0.93 -20.96 18.26
N ILE A 289 2.17 -20.83 18.72
CA ILE A 289 2.70 -21.71 19.76
C ILE A 289 1.98 -21.35 21.06
N ASN A 290 0.92 -22.08 21.37
CA ASN A 290 0.35 -22.06 22.71
C ASN A 290 1.40 -22.63 23.67
N THR A 291 2.15 -21.75 24.34
CA THR A 291 2.91 -22.12 25.53
C THR A 291 1.93 -22.58 26.59
N MET A 292 1.69 -23.90 26.65
CA MET A 292 1.04 -24.53 27.78
C MET A 292 1.91 -24.27 29.01
N THR A 293 1.50 -23.31 29.82
CA THR A 293 1.99 -23.15 31.18
C THR A 293 1.56 -24.37 31.98
N ASN A 294 2.40 -25.40 32.00
CA ASN A 294 2.27 -26.49 32.97
C ASN A 294 2.47 -25.91 34.37
N SER A 295 1.37 -25.57 35.03
CA SER A 295 1.35 -25.34 36.48
C SER A 295 1.43 -26.70 37.17
N SER A 296 2.64 -27.07 37.58
CA SER A 296 2.92 -28.12 38.58
C SER A 296 2.66 -27.58 39.99
#